data_AF-A0AAV2SNS9-F1
#
_entry.id   AF-A0AAV2SNS9-F1
#
_cell.length_a   1.000
_cell.length_b   1.000
_cell.length_c   1.000
_cell.angle_alpha   90.00
_cell.angle_beta   90.00
_cell.angle_gamma   90.00
#
_symmetry.space_group_name_H-M   'P 1'
#
loop_
_entity.id
_entity.type
_entity.pdbx_description
1 polymer ?
#
loop_
_entity_poly.entity_id
_entity_poly.type
_entity_poly.pdbx_seq_one_letter_code
_entity_poly.pdbx_strand_id
1 'polypeptide(L)'
;IRVKAKYAYSANNSDELTFPKHAIIQNVNKPDETWWQGDYGGQRQYWFPAGYVEEIESDDLEEKIGEDNQLLGSLQKGSIDLEGTTIGCLPVQGANRHKVCIVIKITCTIPH
;
A
#
# COMPACT_ATOMS: atom_id res chain seq x y z
N ILE A 1 -5.87 7.03 -14.92
CA ILE A 1 -5.07 5.87 -14.46
C ILE A 1 -3.76 6.40 -13.86
N ARG A 2 -3.16 5.70 -12.89
CA ARG A 2 -1.81 5.99 -12.38
C ARG A 2 -0.92 4.79 -12.63
N VAL A 3 0.36 5.05 -12.88
CA VAL A 3 1.36 4.01 -13.13
C VAL A 3 2.63 4.35 -12.38
N LYS A 4 3.38 3.31 -11.99
CA LYS A 4 4.69 3.42 -11.37
C LYS A 4 5.77 3.01 -12.36
N ALA A 5 6.87 3.77 -12.42
CA ALA A 5 8.00 3.44 -13.27
C ALA A 5 8.81 2.27 -12.69
N LYS A 6 8.92 1.18 -13.46
CA LYS A 6 9.79 0.03 -13.12
C LYS A 6 11.27 0.35 -13.36
N TYR A 7 11.55 1.24 -14.30
CA TYR A 7 12.89 1.69 -14.68
C TYR A 7 12.93 3.20 -14.89
N ALA A 8 14.11 3.80 -14.78
CA ALA A 8 14.28 5.19 -15.19
C ALA A 8 14.19 5.29 -16.72
N TYR A 9 13.57 6.36 -17.21
CA TYR A 9 13.46 6.65 -18.63
C TYR A 9 13.87 8.09 -18.89
N SER A 10 14.71 8.30 -19.90
CA SER A 10 15.12 9.63 -20.37
C SER A 10 14.50 9.87 -21.73
N ALA A 11 13.83 11.01 -21.88
CA ALA A 11 13.21 11.41 -23.12
C ALA A 11 14.26 11.57 -24.22
N ASN A 12 14.01 10.96 -25.37
CA ASN A 12 14.82 11.16 -26.58
C ASN A 12 14.28 12.32 -27.41
N ASN A 13 12.97 12.54 -27.40
CA ASN A 13 12.29 13.58 -28.13
C ASN A 13 11.63 14.61 -27.20
N SER A 14 11.33 15.80 -27.73
CA SER A 14 10.75 16.90 -26.96
C SER A 14 9.31 16.66 -26.49
N ASP A 15 8.65 15.62 -26.99
CA ASP A 15 7.30 15.20 -26.64
C ASP A 15 7.28 13.96 -25.71
N GLU A 16 8.45 13.51 -25.27
CA GLU A 16 8.61 12.37 -24.37
C GLU A 16 8.85 12.80 -22.91
N LEU A 17 8.34 12.00 -21.98
CA LEU A 17 8.46 12.22 -20.55
C LEU A 17 9.84 11.76 -20.05
N THR A 18 10.48 12.50 -19.14
CA THR A 18 11.68 12.02 -18.43
C THR A 18 11.32 11.74 -16.98
N PHE A 19 11.64 10.54 -16.48
CA PHE A 19 11.32 10.16 -15.11
C PHE A 19 12.30 9.14 -14.50
N PRO A 20 12.59 9.23 -13.19
CA PRO A 20 13.39 8.25 -12.47
C PRO A 20 12.63 6.95 -12.20
N LYS A 21 13.36 5.90 -11.80
CA LYS A 21 12.76 4.65 -11.31
C LYS A 21 11.84 4.94 -10.12
N HIS A 22 10.72 4.24 -10.06
CA HIS A 22 9.64 4.39 -9.07
C HIS A 22 8.87 5.71 -9.13
N ALA A 23 9.09 6.53 -10.17
CA ALA A 23 8.26 7.70 -10.41
C ALA A 23 6.78 7.33 -10.58
N ILE A 24 5.90 8.17 -10.03
CA ILE A 24 4.45 8.03 -10.17
C ILE A 24 3.97 8.96 -11.26
N ILE A 25 3.50 8.40 -12.37
CA ILE A 25 2.96 9.16 -13.50
C ILE A 25 1.44 9.18 -13.37
N GLN A 26 0.88 10.38 -13.47
CA GLN A 26 -0.54 10.65 -13.27
C GLN A 26 -1.27 10.87 -14.58
N ASN A 27 -2.61 10.87 -14.54
CA ASN A 27 -3.47 11.15 -15.70
C ASN A 27 -3.11 10.34 -16.94
N VAL A 28 -2.76 9.07 -16.75
CA VAL A 28 -2.27 8.22 -17.84
C VAL A 28 -3.40 7.90 -18.81
N ASN A 29 -3.16 8.19 -20.08
CA ASN A 29 -3.96 7.82 -21.23
C ASN A 29 -3.21 6.76 -22.05
N LYS A 30 -3.96 5.77 -22.55
CA LYS A 30 -3.43 4.59 -23.26
C LYS A 30 -4.03 4.54 -24.67
N PRO A 31 -3.58 5.39 -25.59
CA PRO A 31 -4.08 5.34 -26.97
C PRO A 31 -3.68 4.02 -27.65
N ASP A 32 -2.51 3.48 -27.30
CA ASP A 32 -1.93 2.26 -27.89
C ASP A 32 -1.29 1.36 -26.83
N GLU A 33 -0.87 0.15 -27.21
CA GLU A 33 -0.24 -0.82 -26.30
C GLU A 33 1.23 -0.50 -25.99
N THR A 34 1.90 0.25 -26.86
CA THR A 34 3.35 0.46 -26.80
C THR A 34 3.73 1.81 -26.17
N TRP A 35 2.92 2.83 -26.41
CA TRP A 35 3.17 4.22 -26.02
C TRP A 35 1.97 4.81 -25.30
N TRP A 36 2.21 5.29 -24.09
CA TRP A 36 1.21 5.93 -23.25
C TRP A 36 1.54 7.40 -23.04
N GLN A 37 0.53 8.20 -22.73
CA GLN A 37 0.68 9.60 -22.39
C GLN A 37 0.35 9.82 -20.92
N GLY A 38 1.04 10.74 -20.27
CA GLY A 38 0.75 11.06 -18.88
C GLY A 38 1.47 12.30 -18.38
N ASP A 39 1.26 12.58 -17.09
CA ASP A 39 1.70 13.79 -16.44
C ASP A 39 2.78 13.46 -15.39
N TYR A 40 3.94 14.11 -15.49
CA TYR A 40 5.04 13.98 -14.53
C TYR A 40 5.95 15.21 -14.60
N GLY A 41 6.48 15.68 -13.46
CA GLY A 41 7.47 16.76 -13.43
C GLY A 41 7.04 18.08 -14.07
N GLY A 42 5.73 18.37 -14.12
CA GLY A 42 5.18 19.55 -14.79
C GLY A 42 4.94 19.39 -16.30
N GLN A 43 5.46 18.33 -16.92
CA GLN A 43 5.12 17.93 -18.28
C GLN A 43 3.76 17.21 -18.26
N ARG A 44 2.84 17.60 -19.15
CA ARG A 44 1.47 17.07 -19.19
C ARG A 44 1.18 16.41 -20.53
N GLN A 45 0.66 15.19 -20.50
CA GLN A 45 0.32 14.37 -21.67
C GLN A 45 1.51 14.10 -22.60
N TYR A 46 2.69 13.88 -22.03
CA TYR A 46 3.90 13.51 -22.77
C TYR A 46 4.03 12.00 -22.87
N TRP A 47 4.70 11.54 -23.92
CA TRP A 47 4.82 10.15 -24.31
C TRP A 47 5.85 9.38 -23.48
N PHE A 48 5.54 8.14 -23.14
CA PHE A 48 6.49 7.21 -22.56
C PHE A 48 6.14 5.75 -22.91
N PRO A 49 7.14 4.85 -22.93
CA PRO A 49 6.91 3.46 -23.27
C PRO A 49 6.15 2.72 -22.16
N ALA A 50 5.06 2.05 -22.52
CA ALA A 50 4.23 1.28 -21.59
C ALA A 50 5.02 0.17 -20.87
N GLY A 51 5.99 -0.44 -21.56
CA GLY A 51 6.83 -1.50 -21.00
C GLY A 51 7.69 -1.07 -19.80
N TYR A 52 7.93 0.24 -19.62
CA TYR A 52 8.75 0.80 -18.55
C TYR A 52 7.97 1.07 -17.27
N VAL A 53 6.64 0.95 -17.32
CA VAL A 53 5.77 1.23 -16.19
C VAL A 53 4.95 -0.01 -15.82
N GLU A 54 4.34 0.05 -14.64
CA GLU A 54 3.32 -0.88 -14.18
C GLU A 54 2.13 -0.08 -13.66
N GLU A 55 0.92 -0.58 -13.89
CA GLU A 55 -0.26 0.05 -13.31
C GLU A 55 -0.27 -0.17 -11.80
N ILE A 56 -0.69 0.86 -11.07
CA ILE A 56 -0.85 0.78 -9.63
C ILE A 56 -2.31 0.97 -9.29
N GLU A 57 -2.85 0.06 -8.48
CA GLU A 57 -4.15 0.27 -7.87
C GLU A 57 -3.99 1.33 -6.78
N SER A 58 -5.08 2.00 -6.41
CA SER A 58 -5.01 3.21 -5.58
C SER A 58 -4.52 2.97 -4.15
N ASP A 59 -4.24 1.72 -3.78
CA ASP A 59 -3.78 1.27 -2.47
C ASP A 59 -2.28 0.87 -2.42
N ASP A 60 -1.57 0.78 -3.56
CA ASP A 60 -0.17 0.29 -3.59
C ASP A 60 0.92 1.38 -3.44
N LEU A 61 0.52 2.60 -3.11
CA LEU A 61 1.42 3.77 -3.01
C LEU A 61 2.10 3.93 -1.65
N GLU A 62 1.84 3.05 -0.68
CA GLU A 62 2.60 3.04 0.57
C GLU A 62 3.97 2.41 0.33
N GLU A 63 4.93 3.25 -0.07
CA GLU A 63 6.35 2.93 -0.01
C GLU A 63 6.67 2.40 1.39
N LYS A 64 7.08 1.13 1.42
CA LYS A 64 7.79 0.50 2.53
C LYS A 64 9.08 1.27 2.83
N ILE A 65 8.96 2.36 3.57
CA ILE A 65 10.06 2.85 4.40
C ILE A 65 9.85 2.17 5.75
N GLY A 66 10.84 1.38 6.13
CA GLY A 66 10.72 0.31 7.11
C GLY A 66 10.26 0.75 8.50
N GLU A 67 9.70 -0.20 9.24
CA GLU A 67 10.22 -0.70 10.52
C GLU A 67 9.23 -1.74 11.09
N ASP A 68 9.73 -2.95 11.28
CA ASP A 68 9.30 -4.01 12.21
C ASP A 68 7.88 -3.94 12.80
N ASN A 69 6.94 -4.74 12.22
CA ASN A 69 5.83 -5.46 12.88
C ASN A 69 4.64 -5.84 11.95
N GLN A 70 4.78 -5.74 10.63
CA GLN A 70 3.68 -6.06 9.71
C GLN A 70 3.48 -7.57 9.47
N LEU A 71 3.02 -8.31 10.49
CA LEU A 71 2.62 -9.72 10.34
C LEU A 71 1.40 -9.90 9.40
N LEU A 72 0.60 -8.85 9.18
CA LEU A 72 -0.65 -8.89 8.39
C LEU A 72 -0.68 -7.96 7.16
N GLY A 73 0.42 -7.25 6.87
CA GLY A 73 0.49 -6.31 5.74
C GLY A 73 -0.68 -5.31 5.71
N SER A 74 -1.27 -5.08 4.53
CA SER A 74 -2.38 -4.12 4.32
C SER A 74 -3.69 -4.45 5.03
N LEU A 75 -3.82 -5.67 5.56
CA LEU A 75 -4.98 -6.10 6.37
C LEU A 75 -4.88 -5.66 7.82
N GLN A 76 -3.73 -5.14 8.26
CA GLN A 76 -3.57 -4.63 9.62
C GLN A 76 -4.34 -3.31 9.78
N LYS A 77 -5.50 -3.36 10.43
CA LYS A 77 -6.34 -2.18 10.71
C LYS A 77 -6.08 -1.55 12.09
N GLY A 78 -5.17 -2.10 12.87
CA GLY A 78 -4.75 -1.58 14.17
C GLY A 78 -3.74 -2.50 14.85
N SER A 79 -3.07 -1.98 15.87
CA SER A 79 -2.23 -2.74 16.80
C SER A 79 -2.73 -2.48 18.23
N ILE A 80 -2.54 -3.46 19.12
CA ILE A 80 -2.84 -3.31 20.53
C ILE A 80 -1.57 -3.64 21.31
N ASP A 81 -1.15 -2.72 22.18
CA ASP A 81 -0.06 -2.98 23.10
C ASP A 81 -0.59 -3.84 24.25
N LEU A 82 0.16 -4.89 24.58
CA LEU A 82 -0.22 -5.88 25.59
C LEU A 82 0.45 -5.60 26.94
N GLU A 83 1.29 -4.57 27.04
CA GLU A 83 1.93 -4.19 28.30
C GLU A 83 0.85 -3.89 29.37
N GLY A 84 0.82 -4.69 30.45
CA GLY A 84 -0.17 -4.59 31.52
C GLY A 84 -1.49 -5.37 31.31
N THR A 85 -1.66 -6.12 30.21
CA THR A 85 -2.88 -6.91 29.97
C THR A 85 -2.87 -8.24 30.75
N THR A 86 -3.97 -8.57 31.44
CA THR A 86 -4.14 -9.87 32.11
C THR A 86 -4.93 -10.84 31.22
N ILE A 87 -4.35 -12.01 30.93
CA ILE A 87 -5.03 -13.08 30.19
C ILE A 87 -5.79 -13.96 31.19
N GLY A 88 -7.12 -14.01 31.07
CA GLY A 88 -7.98 -14.91 31.84
C GLY A 88 -8.59 -15.97 30.94
N CYS A 89 -8.32 -17.25 31.21
CA CYS A 89 -9.06 -18.34 30.57
C CYS A 89 -10.36 -18.56 31.34
N LEU A 90 -11.50 -18.24 30.74
CA LEU A 90 -12.79 -18.59 31.32
C LEU A 90 -13.14 -20.03 30.95
N PRO A 91 -13.64 -20.84 31.90
CA PRO A 91 -14.12 -22.18 31.57
C PRO A 91 -15.28 -22.06 30.57
N VAL A 92 -15.19 -22.80 29.46
CA VAL A 92 -16.23 -22.86 28.44
C VAL A 92 -17.47 -23.49 29.06
N GLN A 93 -18.47 -22.68 29.42
CA GLN A 93 -19.78 -23.17 29.85
C GLN A 93 -20.57 -23.64 28.60
N GLY A 94 -20.30 -24.86 28.16
CA GLY A 94 -21.03 -25.52 27.08
C GLY A 94 -20.35 -26.79 26.58
N ALA A 95 -21.14 -27.83 26.31
CA ALA A 95 -20.70 -29.20 25.99
C ALA A 95 -19.91 -29.40 24.67
N ASN A 96 -19.40 -28.33 24.04
CA ASN A 96 -18.69 -28.38 22.76
C ASN A 96 -17.17 -28.23 22.95
N ARG A 97 -16.53 -29.38 23.16
CA ARG A 97 -15.07 -29.62 23.30
C ARG A 97 -14.15 -29.10 22.17
N HIS A 98 -14.68 -28.38 21.18
CA HIS A 98 -13.91 -27.82 20.05
C HIS A 98 -13.99 -26.30 19.93
N LYS A 99 -14.56 -25.58 20.90
CA LYS A 99 -14.61 -24.11 20.90
C LYS A 99 -13.57 -23.53 21.84
N VAL A 100 -12.69 -22.68 21.32
CA VAL A 100 -11.76 -21.86 22.10
C VAL A 100 -12.37 -20.45 22.17
N CYS A 101 -12.78 -20.01 23.35
CA CYS A 101 -13.23 -18.64 23.59
C CYS A 101 -12.09 -17.85 24.23
N ILE A 102 -11.57 -16.86 23.52
CA ILE A 102 -10.60 -15.90 24.05
C ILE A 102 -11.35 -14.59 24.29
N VAL A 103 -11.44 -14.15 25.54
CA VAL A 103 -12.06 -12.88 25.91
C VAL A 103 -10.94 -11.90 26.24
N ILE A 104 -10.74 -10.90 25.38
CA ILE A 104 -9.76 -9.83 25.61
C ILE A 104 -10.51 -8.66 26.27
N LYS A 105 -10.25 -8.40 27.55
CA LYS A 105 -10.78 -7.21 28.26
C LYS A 105 -9.77 -6.08 28.14
N ILE A 106 -10.11 -5.07 27.35
CA ILE A 106 -9.32 -3.84 27.21
C ILE A 106 -9.82 -2.84 28.26
N THR A 107 -8.95 -2.41 29.17
CA THR A 107 -9.28 -1.43 30.21
C THR A 107 -8.55 -0.13 29.88
N CYS A 108 -9.29 0.96 29.63
CA CYS A 108 -8.70 2.27 29.39
C CYS A 108 -8.76 3.10 30.68
N THR A 109 -7.60 3.49 31.21
CA THR A 109 -7.51 4.41 32.36
C THR A 109 -7.29 5.83 31.84
N ILE A 110 -8.25 6.72 32.09
CA ILE A 110 -8.10 8.15 31.79
C ILE A 110 -7.33 8.80 32.95
N PRO A 111 -6.15 9.40 32.73
CA PRO A 111 -5.48 10.18 33.76
C PRO A 111 -6.27 11.48 34.02
N HIS A 112 -6.45 11.79 35.31
CA HIS A 112 -7.14 12.99 35.81
C HIS A 112 -6.46 14.30 35.41
#